data_AF-A0A8T9Q1M4-F1
#
_entry.id   AF-A0A8T9Q1M4-F1
#
_cell.length_a   1.000
_cell.length_b   1.000
_cell.length_c   1.000
_cell.angle_alpha   90.00
_cell.angle_beta   90.00
_cell.angle_gamma   90.00
#
_symmetry.space_group_name_H-M   'P 1'
#
loop_
_entity.id
_entity.type
_entity.pdbx_description
1 polymer ?
#
loop_
_entity_poly.entity_id
_entity_poly.type
_entity_poly.pdbx_seq_one_letter_code
_entity_poly.pdbx_strand_id
1 'polypeptide(L)'
;MYAPYSPKILFASGAIFMLANCEPRTPAAAGEARLAQPEAVPAADSAPLPAPRPLVAVREVPLTEGFSLRLKGGKQVDGFCVYEALQIRKDGRLLWTDTADEYEFNEPFYPLLLPNTARRYDLLVEVNRRPGMSHGRVFRIRDGKVAGREDVPVFVAPAGNQDQDPALEYAGYWSFFETWDEQQQPLTSYNPLVFYEQTSRGLQLDSALTRQVNQRIYGQYHGFRFRQDLPQPVSIVGRLDDEVARVKRRAGR
;
A
#
# COMPACT_ATOMS: atom_id res chain seq x y z
N MET A 1 30.12 2.66 -20.15
CA MET A 1 30.50 2.47 -18.74
C MET A 1 29.70 3.51 -17.96
N TYR A 2 28.52 3.13 -17.46
CA TYR A 2 27.58 4.06 -16.81
C TYR A 2 27.78 4.01 -15.30
N ALA A 3 27.94 5.18 -14.68
CA ALA A 3 28.05 5.30 -13.22
C ALA A 3 26.67 5.08 -12.57
N PRO A 4 26.58 4.41 -11.40
CA PRO A 4 25.34 4.32 -10.66
C PRO A 4 25.06 5.66 -9.97
N TYR A 5 23.98 6.32 -10.39
CA TYR A 5 23.43 7.48 -9.70
C TYR A 5 22.44 6.98 -8.64
N SER A 6 22.76 7.14 -7.36
CA SER A 6 21.83 6.89 -6.26
C SER A 6 21.26 8.21 -5.77
N PRO A 7 20.02 8.59 -6.11
CA PRO A 7 19.38 9.71 -5.46
C PRO A 7 18.97 9.29 -4.03
N LYS A 8 19.39 10.08 -3.04
CA LYS A 8 18.83 10.02 -1.68
C LYS A 8 17.43 10.62 -1.75
N ILE A 9 16.40 9.79 -1.65
CA ILE A 9 15.00 10.23 -1.52
C ILE A 9 14.69 10.38 -0.04
N LEU A 10 14.35 11.61 0.37
CA LEU A 10 13.71 11.88 1.66
C LEU A 10 12.21 11.64 1.51
N PHE A 11 11.69 10.64 2.23
CA PHE A 11 10.26 10.38 2.31
C PHE A 11 9.63 11.29 3.38
N ALA A 12 8.82 12.26 2.97
CA ALA A 12 7.84 12.88 3.84
C ALA A 12 6.51 12.13 3.68
N SER A 13 6.27 11.14 4.54
CA SER A 13 4.95 10.52 4.70
C SER A 13 4.02 11.54 5.34
N GLY A 14 3.13 12.13 4.54
CA GLY A 14 2.03 12.96 5.00
C GLY A 14 0.92 12.12 5.63
N ALA A 15 1.17 11.56 6.80
CA ALA A 15 0.11 11.07 7.67
C ALA A 15 -0.55 12.28 8.35
N ILE A 16 -1.76 12.63 7.92
CA ILE A 16 -2.60 13.65 8.57
C ILE A 16 -3.03 13.08 9.93
N PHE A 17 -2.30 13.43 11.00
CA PHE A 17 -2.77 13.31 12.36
C PHE A 17 -3.54 14.57 12.75
N MET A 18 -4.83 14.41 13.06
CA MET A 18 -5.59 15.41 13.80
C MET A 18 -5.05 15.48 15.24
N LEU A 19 -4.46 16.62 15.62
CA LEU A 19 -4.49 17.12 17.00
C LEU A 19 -4.67 18.64 16.98
N ALA A 20 -5.70 19.07 17.70
CA ALA A 20 -6.07 20.46 17.90
C ALA A 20 -5.14 21.15 18.93
N ASN A 21 -5.11 22.49 18.79
CA ASN A 21 -4.66 23.53 19.73
C ASN A 21 -3.15 23.81 19.85
N CYS A 22 -2.72 24.89 19.20
CA CYS A 22 -1.68 25.80 19.71
C CYS A 22 -1.96 27.24 19.20
N GLU A 23 -1.89 28.20 20.12
CA GLU A 23 -2.19 29.62 19.97
C GLU A 23 -1.27 30.37 18.98
N PRO A 24 -1.69 31.55 18.46
CA PRO A 24 -0.92 32.30 17.48
C PRO A 24 0.31 32.99 18.11
N ARG A 25 1.48 32.79 17.51
CA ARG A 25 2.67 33.62 17.76
C ARG A 25 2.78 34.75 16.74
N THR A 26 2.94 35.95 17.28
CA THR A 26 3.20 37.22 16.58
C THR A 26 4.54 37.18 15.82
N PRO A 27 4.64 37.80 14.63
CA PRO A 27 5.90 37.84 13.88
C PRO A 27 6.94 38.76 14.55
N ALA A 28 8.17 38.26 14.70
CA ALA A 28 9.32 39.05 15.12
C ALA A 28 9.98 39.74 13.91
N ALA A 29 10.47 40.95 14.17
CA ALA A 29 11.04 41.88 13.20
C ALA A 29 12.33 41.39 12.54
N ALA A 30 12.54 41.85 11.31
CA ALA A 30 13.74 41.60 10.50
C ALA A 30 14.98 42.28 11.11
N GLY A 31 15.94 41.46 11.52
CA GLY A 31 17.28 41.88 11.94
C GLY A 31 18.33 41.48 10.90
N GLU A 32 19.28 42.39 10.67
CA GLU A 32 20.33 42.30 9.65
C GLU A 32 21.26 41.09 9.83
N ALA A 33 21.53 40.40 8.71
CA ALA A 33 22.38 39.21 8.67
C ALA A 33 23.87 39.55 8.77
N ARG A 34 24.49 39.21 9.91
CA ARG A 34 25.94 39.10 10.04
C ARG A 34 26.40 37.73 9.54
N LEU A 35 27.41 37.71 8.67
CA LEU A 35 28.16 36.52 8.26
C LEU A 35 28.88 35.93 9.48
N ALA A 36 28.30 34.88 10.07
CA ALA A 36 28.93 34.09 11.12
C ALA A 36 30.03 33.21 10.51
N GLN A 37 31.19 33.17 11.18
CA GLN A 37 32.29 32.28 10.85
C GLN A 37 31.90 30.82 11.13
N PRO A 38 32.43 29.84 10.38
CA PRO A 38 32.11 28.43 10.58
C PRO A 38 32.65 27.95 11.93
N GLU A 39 31.75 27.68 12.87
CA GLU A 39 32.09 26.98 14.12
C GLU A 39 32.50 25.54 13.81
N ALA A 40 33.57 25.09 14.46
CA ALA A 40 34.06 23.72 14.36
C ALA A 40 32.98 22.75 14.86
N VAL A 41 32.50 21.87 13.97
CA VAL A 41 31.53 20.82 14.32
C VAL A 41 32.19 19.88 15.33
N PRO A 42 31.67 19.76 16.57
CA PRO A 42 32.21 18.83 17.54
C PRO A 42 32.08 17.40 17.01
N ALA A 43 33.11 16.58 17.25
CA ALA A 43 33.14 15.19 16.83
C ALA A 43 31.88 14.48 17.32
N ALA A 44 31.11 13.91 16.39
CA ALA A 44 29.86 13.23 16.70
C ALA A 44 30.14 12.09 17.68
N ASP A 45 29.63 12.27 18.90
CA ASP A 45 29.76 11.31 19.99
C ASP A 45 29.17 9.98 19.51
N SER A 46 30.01 8.94 19.49
CA SER A 46 29.69 7.63 18.92
C SER A 46 28.77 6.87 19.88
N ALA A 47 27.51 7.29 19.96
CA ALA A 47 26.51 6.60 20.76
C ALA A 47 26.44 5.12 20.32
N PRO A 48 26.53 4.16 21.25
CA PRO A 48 26.44 2.74 20.93
C PRO A 48 25.12 2.45 20.23
N LEU A 49 25.18 1.69 19.13
CA LEU A 49 23.99 1.27 18.40
C LEU A 49 23.04 0.55 19.37
N PRO A 50 21.73 0.89 19.37
CA PRO A 50 20.76 0.24 20.24
C PRO A 50 20.74 -1.26 19.97
N ALA A 51 20.66 -2.07 21.03
CA ALA A 51 20.57 -3.52 20.92
C ALA A 51 19.38 -3.93 20.04
N PRO A 52 19.51 -4.98 19.21
CA PRO A 52 18.42 -5.45 18.36
C PRO A 52 17.21 -5.84 19.22
N ARG A 53 16.02 -5.35 18.86
CA ARG A 53 14.77 -5.69 19.56
C ARG A 53 14.43 -7.19 19.39
N PRO A 54 13.77 -7.81 20.38
CA PRO A 54 13.40 -9.23 20.31
C PRO A 54 12.48 -9.51 19.11
N LEU A 55 12.77 -10.60 18.40
CA LEU A 55 12.02 -11.06 17.23
C LEU A 55 10.63 -11.57 17.65
N VAL A 56 9.58 -11.13 16.95
CA VAL A 56 8.23 -11.71 17.09
C VAL A 56 8.22 -13.03 16.33
N ALA A 57 8.58 -14.13 16.99
CA ALA A 57 8.78 -15.40 16.32
C ALA A 57 7.52 -15.93 15.59
N VAL A 58 6.33 -15.70 16.17
CA VAL A 58 5.04 -16.17 15.64
C VAL A 58 3.92 -15.17 15.97
N ARG A 59 3.01 -14.93 15.03
CA ARG A 59 1.74 -14.20 15.25
C ARG A 59 0.58 -15.03 14.70
N GLU A 60 -0.48 -15.20 15.47
CA GLU A 60 -1.75 -15.77 14.98
C GLU A 60 -2.77 -14.65 14.78
N VAL A 61 -3.47 -14.68 13.65
CA VAL A 61 -4.51 -13.72 13.29
C VAL A 61 -5.82 -14.48 13.09
N PRO A 62 -6.75 -14.44 14.05
CA PRO A 62 -8.06 -15.05 13.87
C PRO A 62 -8.86 -14.30 12.82
N LEU A 63 -9.60 -15.04 11.99
CA LEU A 63 -10.54 -14.54 11.00
C LEU A 63 -11.94 -15.09 11.30
N THR A 64 -12.94 -14.69 10.52
CA THR A 64 -14.29 -15.25 10.60
C THR A 64 -14.36 -16.66 10.01
N GLU A 65 -15.49 -17.36 10.18
CA GLU A 65 -15.79 -18.62 9.47
C GLU A 65 -14.75 -19.74 9.73
N GLY A 66 -14.17 -19.73 10.93
CA GLY A 66 -13.17 -20.70 11.39
C GLY A 66 -11.78 -20.52 10.79
N PHE A 67 -11.56 -19.48 9.97
CA PHE A 67 -10.25 -19.22 9.38
C PHE A 67 -9.29 -18.59 10.39
N SER A 68 -8.01 -18.85 10.20
CA SER A 68 -6.93 -18.12 10.87
C SER A 68 -5.66 -18.11 10.03
N LEU A 69 -4.85 -17.07 10.22
CA LEU A 69 -3.50 -17.00 9.69
C LEU A 69 -2.51 -17.26 10.80
N ARG A 70 -1.45 -18.00 10.50
CA ARG A 70 -0.29 -18.13 11.37
C ARG A 70 0.96 -17.66 10.64
N LEU A 71 1.49 -16.55 11.12
CA LEU A 71 2.66 -15.86 10.60
C LEU A 71 3.88 -16.25 11.43
N LYS A 72 5.03 -16.46 10.79
CA LYS A 72 6.27 -16.86 11.47
C LYS A 72 7.47 -16.05 10.96
N GLY A 73 8.54 -16.03 11.75
CA GLY A 73 9.78 -15.34 11.39
C GLY A 73 9.61 -13.82 11.39
N GLY A 74 8.85 -13.29 12.34
CA GLY A 74 8.58 -11.85 12.42
C GLY A 74 9.83 -11.05 12.75
N LYS A 75 10.14 -10.06 11.91
CA LYS A 75 11.24 -9.10 12.08
C LYS A 75 10.69 -7.69 12.16
N GLN A 76 11.25 -6.87 13.04
CA GLN A 76 10.94 -5.45 13.10
C GLN A 76 11.86 -4.69 12.12
N VAL A 77 11.28 -3.93 11.20
CA VAL A 77 11.99 -3.07 10.24
C VAL A 77 11.33 -1.70 10.30
N ASP A 78 12.09 -0.65 10.61
CA ASP A 78 11.65 0.76 10.55
C ASP A 78 10.24 1.06 11.14
N GLY A 79 9.93 0.45 12.28
CA GLY A 79 8.64 0.66 12.97
C GLY A 79 7.49 -0.24 12.53
N PHE A 80 7.69 -1.12 11.54
CA PHE A 80 6.75 -2.16 11.14
C PHE A 80 7.29 -3.58 11.34
N CYS A 81 6.40 -4.58 11.30
CA CYS A 81 6.79 -5.99 11.37
C CYS A 81 6.48 -6.71 10.06
N VAL A 82 7.49 -7.44 9.55
CA VAL A 82 7.39 -8.32 8.37
C VAL A 82 7.55 -9.78 8.80
N TYR A 83 6.86 -10.69 8.12
CA TYR A 83 6.87 -12.12 8.40
C TYR A 83 7.31 -12.92 7.19
N GLU A 84 8.24 -13.87 7.37
CA GLU A 84 8.83 -14.67 6.27
C GLU A 84 8.01 -15.90 5.89
N ALA A 85 6.98 -16.23 6.67
CA ALA A 85 6.12 -17.36 6.37
C ALA A 85 4.67 -17.12 6.80
N LEU A 86 3.75 -17.63 5.98
CA LEU A 86 2.31 -17.58 6.18
C LEU A 86 1.73 -18.99 6.13
N GLN A 87 0.87 -19.32 7.09
CA GLN A 87 0.03 -20.51 7.07
C GLN A 87 -1.44 -20.09 7.09
N ILE A 88 -2.22 -20.62 6.16
CA ILE A 88 -3.68 -20.45 6.12
C ILE A 88 -4.31 -21.68 6.75
N ARG A 89 -5.15 -21.48 7.76
CA ARG A 89 -5.81 -22.56 8.51
C ARG A 89 -7.32 -22.35 8.50
N LYS A 90 -8.08 -23.45 8.58
CA LYS A 90 -9.53 -23.45 8.81
C LYS A 90 -9.86 -24.51 9.86
N ASP A 91 -10.52 -24.11 10.93
CA ASP A 91 -10.90 -24.98 12.06
C ASP A 91 -9.68 -25.75 12.60
N GLY A 92 -8.54 -25.05 12.72
CA GLY A 92 -7.25 -25.60 13.14
C GLY A 92 -6.50 -26.42 12.07
N ARG A 93 -7.17 -26.88 11.01
CA ARG A 93 -6.56 -27.64 9.91
C ARG A 93 -5.75 -26.73 9.00
N LEU A 94 -4.54 -27.14 8.67
CA LEU A 94 -3.69 -26.45 7.69
C LEU A 94 -4.25 -26.62 6.27
N LEU A 95 -4.47 -25.50 5.57
CA LEU A 95 -4.92 -25.48 4.18
C LEU A 95 -3.79 -25.16 3.20
N TRP A 96 -2.89 -24.24 3.59
CA TRP A 96 -1.80 -23.76 2.74
C TRP A 96 -0.64 -23.25 3.59
N THR A 97 0.57 -23.31 3.05
CA THR A 97 1.78 -22.69 3.62
C THR A 97 2.55 -22.00 2.51
N ASP A 98 3.05 -20.82 2.81
CA ASP A 98 3.95 -20.06 1.95
C ASP A 98 5.17 -19.61 2.76
N THR A 99 6.34 -19.77 2.17
CA THR A 99 7.66 -19.43 2.73
C THR A 99 8.53 -18.73 1.68
N ALA A 100 7.97 -18.38 0.53
CA ALA A 100 8.70 -17.76 -0.59
C ALA A 100 8.56 -16.24 -0.60
N ASP A 101 7.65 -15.70 0.20
CA ASP A 101 7.24 -14.31 0.22
C ASP A 101 7.26 -13.76 1.64
N GLU A 102 7.46 -12.45 1.76
CA GLU A 102 7.32 -11.72 3.01
C GLU A 102 5.93 -11.10 3.10
N TYR A 103 5.38 -11.01 4.31
CA TYR A 103 4.05 -10.48 4.55
C TYR A 103 4.06 -9.34 5.56
N GLU A 104 3.21 -8.36 5.32
CA GLU A 104 3.01 -7.21 6.18
C GLU A 104 1.53 -7.10 6.57
N PHE A 105 1.27 -6.71 7.82
CA PHE A 105 -0.09 -6.63 8.38
C PHE A 105 -0.24 -5.37 9.25
N ASN A 106 0.19 -4.23 8.71
CA ASN A 106 0.07 -2.93 9.37
C ASN A 106 -1.07 -2.10 8.78
N GLU A 107 -1.42 -2.33 7.52
CA GLU A 107 -2.57 -1.70 6.91
C GLU A 107 -3.86 -2.26 7.52
N PRO A 108 -4.82 -1.40 7.91
CA PRO A 108 -6.03 -1.82 8.63
C PRO A 108 -6.95 -2.72 7.81
N PHE A 109 -6.73 -2.82 6.49
CA PHE A 109 -7.56 -3.59 5.57
C PHE A 109 -7.14 -5.05 5.45
N TYR A 110 -5.92 -5.42 5.87
CA TYR A 110 -5.39 -6.76 5.71
C TYR A 110 -5.18 -7.46 7.06
N PRO A 111 -5.45 -8.77 7.18
CA PRO A 111 -6.06 -9.64 6.16
C PRO A 111 -7.56 -9.36 5.96
N LEU A 112 -8.08 -9.70 4.78
CA LEU A 112 -9.49 -9.61 4.45
C LEU A 112 -10.03 -10.95 3.96
N LEU A 113 -11.07 -11.46 4.62
CA LEU A 113 -11.76 -12.68 4.19
C LEU A 113 -13.11 -12.34 3.57
N LEU A 114 -13.26 -12.62 2.28
CA LEU A 114 -14.46 -12.34 1.49
C LEU A 114 -15.24 -13.62 1.25
N PRO A 115 -16.40 -13.83 1.91
CA PRO A 115 -17.30 -14.92 1.57
C PRO A 115 -17.99 -14.62 0.24
N ASN A 116 -17.94 -15.57 -0.70
CA ASN A 116 -18.53 -15.41 -2.03
C ASN A 116 -19.84 -16.22 -2.15
N THR A 117 -19.81 -17.47 -1.70
CA THR A 117 -20.94 -18.42 -1.65
C THR A 117 -20.61 -19.51 -0.62
N ALA A 118 -21.54 -20.44 -0.37
CA ALA A 118 -21.30 -21.57 0.53
C ALA A 118 -19.98 -22.29 0.18
N ARG A 119 -19.04 -22.31 1.15
CA ARG A 119 -17.71 -22.95 1.04
C ARG A 119 -16.75 -22.31 0.02
N ARG A 120 -17.00 -21.07 -0.40
CA ARG A 120 -16.11 -20.32 -1.30
C ARG A 120 -15.73 -18.99 -0.68
N TYR A 121 -14.42 -18.77 -0.54
CA TYR A 121 -13.85 -17.58 0.09
C TYR A 121 -12.69 -17.06 -0.74
N ASP A 122 -12.54 -15.75 -0.80
CA ASP A 122 -11.31 -15.12 -1.27
C ASP A 122 -10.64 -14.48 -0.05
N LEU A 123 -9.41 -14.92 0.26
CA LEU A 123 -8.61 -14.37 1.35
C LEU A 123 -7.54 -13.46 0.77
N LEU A 124 -7.59 -12.19 1.12
CA LEU A 124 -6.62 -11.19 0.73
C LEU A 124 -5.62 -10.94 1.86
N VAL A 125 -4.33 -10.92 1.51
CA VAL A 125 -3.23 -10.52 2.39
C VAL A 125 -2.31 -9.58 1.64
N GLU A 126 -1.56 -8.76 2.35
CA GLU A 126 -0.51 -7.93 1.74
C GLU A 126 0.82 -8.70 1.70
N VAL A 127 1.47 -8.67 0.54
CA VAL A 127 2.80 -9.23 0.31
C VAL A 127 3.80 -8.08 0.27
N ASN A 128 4.77 -8.09 1.18
CA ASN A 128 5.87 -7.14 1.22
C ASN A 128 6.92 -7.53 0.17
N ARG A 129 7.25 -6.61 -0.73
CA ARG A 129 8.27 -6.81 -1.77
C ARG A 129 9.32 -5.72 -1.80
N ARG A 130 9.45 -4.92 -0.73
CA ARG A 130 10.42 -3.83 -0.66
C ARG A 130 11.86 -4.31 -0.97
N PRO A 131 12.67 -3.52 -1.72
CA PRO A 131 12.36 -2.18 -2.23
C PRO A 131 11.43 -2.16 -3.46
N GLY A 132 11.04 -3.32 -3.98
CA GLY A 132 10.01 -3.43 -5.01
C GLY A 132 8.60 -3.13 -4.50
N MET A 133 7.62 -3.27 -5.39
CA MET A 133 6.21 -2.93 -5.14
C MET A 133 5.51 -4.00 -4.31
N SER A 134 5.03 -3.63 -3.11
CA SER A 134 4.07 -4.46 -2.37
C SER A 134 2.76 -4.62 -3.14
N HIS A 135 2.08 -5.73 -2.94
CA HIS A 135 0.82 -6.02 -3.63
C HIS A 135 -0.10 -6.84 -2.73
N GLY A 136 -1.40 -6.80 -3.03
CA GLY A 136 -2.37 -7.71 -2.43
C GLY A 136 -2.27 -9.08 -3.09
N ARG A 137 -2.34 -10.15 -2.31
CA ARG A 137 -2.50 -11.52 -2.83
C ARG A 137 -3.84 -12.10 -2.43
N VAL A 138 -4.59 -12.53 -3.44
CA VAL A 138 -5.87 -13.23 -3.30
C VAL A 138 -5.60 -14.72 -3.28
N PHE A 139 -5.96 -15.42 -2.20
CA PHE A 139 -6.05 -16.86 -2.13
C PHE A 139 -7.50 -17.30 -2.35
N ARG A 140 -7.76 -17.96 -3.47
CA ARG A 140 -9.10 -18.48 -3.80
C ARG A 140 -9.30 -19.81 -3.11
N ILE A 141 -10.07 -19.82 -2.03
CA ILE A 141 -10.35 -21.02 -1.23
C ILE A 141 -11.69 -21.60 -1.67
N ARG A 142 -11.70 -22.87 -2.07
CA ARG A 142 -12.88 -23.59 -2.55
C ARG A 142 -12.88 -24.98 -1.90
N ASP A 143 -14.00 -25.35 -1.30
CA ASP A 143 -14.20 -26.68 -0.69
C ASP A 143 -13.08 -27.08 0.29
N GLY A 144 -12.66 -26.12 1.12
CA GLY A 144 -11.65 -26.32 2.16
C GLY A 144 -10.21 -26.48 1.64
N LYS A 145 -9.91 -26.03 0.43
CA LYS A 145 -8.55 -26.01 -0.14
C LYS A 145 -8.26 -24.69 -0.84
N VAL A 146 -7.00 -24.26 -0.88
CA VAL A 146 -6.57 -23.16 -1.76
C VAL A 146 -6.53 -23.68 -3.18
N ALA A 147 -7.45 -23.22 -4.03
CA ALA A 147 -7.63 -23.65 -5.42
C ALA A 147 -6.87 -22.77 -6.42
N GLY A 148 -6.47 -21.57 -6.01
CA GLY A 148 -5.70 -20.66 -6.85
C GLY A 148 -5.23 -19.43 -6.09
N ARG A 149 -4.35 -18.67 -6.74
CA ARG A 149 -3.86 -17.39 -6.24
C ARG A 149 -3.74 -16.37 -7.35
N GLU A 150 -3.91 -15.11 -7.02
CA GLU A 150 -3.73 -13.98 -7.94
C GLU A 150 -3.18 -12.80 -7.18
N ASP A 151 -2.26 -12.07 -7.81
CA ASP A 151 -1.76 -10.80 -7.29
C ASP A 151 -2.64 -9.67 -7.83
N VAL A 152 -3.01 -8.76 -6.93
CA VAL A 152 -3.86 -7.58 -7.14
C VAL A 152 -3.16 -6.35 -6.55
N PRO A 153 -3.54 -5.11 -6.92
CA PRO A 153 -2.95 -3.94 -6.29
C PRO A 153 -3.31 -3.83 -4.80
N VAL A 154 -2.55 -3.04 -4.04
CA VAL A 154 -2.89 -2.73 -2.65
C VAL A 154 -4.10 -1.80 -2.63
N PHE A 155 -5.10 -2.13 -1.81
CA PHE A 155 -6.35 -1.38 -1.75
C PHE A 155 -6.22 -0.13 -0.87
N VAL A 156 -6.81 0.96 -1.35
CA VAL A 156 -6.71 2.29 -0.70
C VAL A 156 -7.87 2.57 0.25
N ALA A 157 -8.91 1.72 0.25
CA ALA A 157 -10.12 1.86 1.04
C ALA A 157 -10.83 0.49 1.19
N PRO A 158 -11.75 0.35 2.15
CA PRO A 158 -12.75 -0.73 2.15
C PRO A 158 -13.61 -0.68 0.88
N ALA A 159 -14.38 -1.74 0.62
CA ALA A 159 -15.30 -1.73 -0.51
C ALA A 159 -16.40 -0.70 -0.32
N GLY A 160 -16.79 -0.06 -1.43
CA GLY A 160 -17.91 0.86 -1.47
C GLY A 160 -18.37 1.04 -2.90
N ASN A 161 -19.62 1.47 -3.08
CA ASN A 161 -20.22 1.63 -4.40
C ASN A 161 -19.61 2.82 -5.17
N GLN A 162 -18.98 2.53 -6.31
CA GLN A 162 -18.22 3.48 -7.11
C GLN A 162 -18.90 3.92 -8.41
N ASP A 163 -19.93 3.23 -8.87
CA ASP A 163 -20.56 3.49 -10.18
C ASP A 163 -22.09 3.40 -10.18
N GLN A 164 -22.71 3.35 -8.99
CA GLN A 164 -24.17 3.34 -8.75
C GLN A 164 -24.87 2.04 -9.14
N ASP A 165 -24.13 0.95 -9.34
CA ASP A 165 -24.71 -0.38 -9.40
C ASP A 165 -24.88 -0.98 -7.98
N PRO A 166 -25.46 -2.17 -7.76
CA PRO A 166 -25.62 -2.72 -6.42
C PRO A 166 -24.35 -3.38 -5.86
N ALA A 167 -23.28 -3.49 -6.65
CA ALA A 167 -22.05 -4.11 -6.23
C ALA A 167 -21.19 -3.14 -5.40
N LEU A 168 -20.18 -3.72 -4.74
CA LEU A 168 -19.22 -2.97 -3.96
C LEU A 168 -17.83 -3.21 -4.54
N GLU A 169 -17.09 -2.13 -4.76
CA GLU A 169 -15.78 -2.19 -5.39
C GLU A 169 -14.68 -1.84 -4.40
N TYR A 170 -13.63 -2.64 -4.43
CA TYR A 170 -12.32 -2.28 -3.91
C TYR A 170 -11.55 -1.53 -4.98
N ALA A 171 -10.84 -0.46 -4.60
CA ALA A 171 -9.92 0.23 -5.50
C ALA A 171 -8.50 0.15 -4.98
N GLY A 172 -7.52 0.00 -5.87
CA GLY A 172 -6.10 -0.02 -5.52
C GLY A 172 -5.19 0.36 -6.68
N TYR A 173 -3.93 0.64 -6.37
CA TYR A 173 -2.87 0.86 -7.37
C TYR A 173 -1.63 0.04 -7.01
N TRP A 174 -0.74 -0.17 -7.98
CA TRP A 174 0.36 -1.14 -7.87
C TRP A 174 1.60 -0.57 -7.19
N SER A 175 1.87 0.71 -7.37
CA SER A 175 3.10 1.37 -6.89
C SER A 175 2.79 2.66 -6.16
N PHE A 176 3.76 3.17 -5.39
CA PHE A 176 3.83 4.59 -5.11
C PHE A 176 4.40 5.36 -6.31
N PHE A 177 4.04 6.63 -6.44
CA PHE A 177 4.52 7.49 -7.51
C PHE A 177 5.95 7.93 -7.21
N GLU A 178 6.86 7.59 -8.11
CA GLU A 178 8.16 8.25 -8.19
C GLU A 178 8.04 9.39 -9.19
N THR A 179 8.57 10.56 -8.82
CA THR A 179 8.72 11.69 -9.73
C THR A 179 10.16 11.75 -10.18
N TRP A 180 10.39 12.02 -11.46
CA TRP A 180 11.71 12.26 -12.01
C TRP A 180 11.70 13.49 -12.91
N ASP A 181 12.90 13.96 -13.25
CA ASP A 181 13.12 15.15 -14.09
C ASP A 181 12.52 16.45 -13.50
N GLU A 182 12.86 16.71 -12.22
CA GLU A 182 12.34 17.85 -11.45
C GLU A 182 12.69 19.23 -12.03
N GLN A 183 13.66 19.32 -12.95
CA GLN A 183 14.27 20.57 -13.36
C GLN A 183 13.55 21.30 -14.51
N GLN A 184 12.81 20.58 -15.36
CA GLN A 184 12.17 21.19 -16.53
C GLN A 184 10.69 20.83 -16.66
N GLN A 185 10.35 19.55 -16.60
CA GLN A 185 8.97 19.07 -16.63
C GLN A 185 8.90 17.82 -15.76
N PRO A 186 8.48 17.92 -14.48
CA PRO A 186 8.41 16.76 -13.61
C PRO A 186 7.45 15.71 -14.19
N LEU A 187 7.97 14.50 -14.33
CA LEU A 187 7.28 13.34 -14.88
C LEU A 187 7.09 12.27 -13.81
N THR A 188 6.08 11.43 -14.01
CA THR A 188 5.83 10.24 -13.22
C THR A 188 5.39 9.07 -14.10
N SER A 189 5.26 7.88 -13.53
CA SER A 189 4.86 6.67 -14.24
C SER A 189 3.34 6.55 -14.37
N TYR A 190 2.88 5.79 -15.36
CA TYR A 190 1.48 5.37 -15.40
C TYR A 190 1.23 4.27 -14.35
N ASN A 191 0.29 4.52 -13.44
CA ASN A 191 -0.02 3.63 -12.33
C ASN A 191 -1.53 3.60 -12.12
N PRO A 192 -2.24 2.70 -12.81
CA PRO A 192 -3.68 2.77 -12.90
C PRO A 192 -4.34 2.51 -11.54
N LEU A 193 -5.42 3.26 -11.25
CA LEU A 193 -6.34 2.91 -10.18
C LEU A 193 -7.27 1.80 -10.68
N VAL A 194 -7.11 0.60 -10.17
CA VAL A 194 -7.81 -0.61 -10.62
C VAL A 194 -8.93 -0.95 -9.64
N PHE A 195 -10.09 -1.30 -10.17
CA PHE A 195 -11.28 -1.62 -9.41
C PHE A 195 -11.59 -3.11 -9.47
N TYR A 196 -11.91 -3.70 -8.32
CA TYR A 196 -12.35 -5.07 -8.20
C TYR A 196 -13.71 -5.15 -7.51
N GLU A 197 -14.67 -5.75 -8.18
CA GLU A 197 -16.02 -5.98 -7.69
C GLU A 197 -16.07 -7.25 -6.82
N GLN A 198 -16.77 -7.19 -5.69
CA GLN A 198 -17.09 -8.37 -4.90
C GLN A 198 -18.33 -9.07 -5.44
N THR A 199 -18.14 -10.20 -6.13
CA THR A 199 -19.24 -10.99 -6.70
C THR A 199 -19.46 -12.31 -5.96
N SER A 200 -20.56 -13.00 -6.24
CA SER A 200 -20.81 -14.37 -5.75
C SER A 200 -19.78 -15.42 -6.21
N ARG A 201 -18.98 -15.10 -7.23
CA ARG A 201 -17.91 -15.97 -7.75
C ARG A 201 -16.54 -15.65 -7.13
N GLY A 202 -16.41 -14.53 -6.43
CA GLY A 202 -15.13 -13.99 -6.00
C GLY A 202 -14.94 -12.53 -6.34
N LEU A 203 -13.80 -12.04 -5.95
CA LEU A 203 -13.27 -10.76 -6.35
C LEU A 203 -12.95 -10.80 -7.85
N GLN A 204 -13.54 -9.91 -8.64
CA GLN A 204 -13.38 -9.84 -10.09
C GLN A 204 -12.99 -8.44 -10.53
N LEU A 205 -12.10 -8.34 -11.53
CA LEU A 205 -11.71 -7.05 -12.09
C LEU A 205 -12.90 -6.38 -12.78
N ASP A 206 -13.28 -5.20 -12.30
CA ASP A 206 -14.21 -4.34 -13.03
C ASP A 206 -13.44 -3.54 -14.09
N SER A 207 -13.38 -4.15 -15.28
CA SER A 207 -12.69 -3.57 -16.42
C SER A 207 -13.34 -2.29 -16.95
N ALA A 208 -14.67 -2.13 -16.80
CA ALA A 208 -15.41 -1.01 -17.36
C ALA A 208 -15.15 0.24 -16.52
N LEU A 209 -15.37 0.14 -15.20
CA LEU A 209 -15.09 1.23 -14.27
C LEU A 209 -13.61 1.59 -14.29
N THR A 210 -12.71 0.60 -14.28
CA THR A 210 -11.27 0.85 -14.35
C THR A 210 -10.89 1.65 -15.59
N ARG A 211 -11.40 1.29 -16.78
CA ARG A 211 -11.11 2.05 -18.01
C ARG A 211 -11.66 3.47 -17.93
N GLN A 212 -12.91 3.62 -17.50
CA GLN A 212 -13.58 4.91 -17.40
C GLN A 212 -12.83 5.86 -16.45
N VAL A 213 -12.48 5.38 -15.26
CA VAL A 213 -11.77 6.17 -14.24
C VAL A 213 -10.39 6.60 -14.75
N ASN A 214 -9.61 5.67 -15.29
CA ASN A 214 -8.27 5.98 -15.75
C ASN A 214 -8.27 6.87 -17.00
N GLN A 215 -9.29 6.82 -17.86
CA GLN A 215 -9.47 7.82 -18.92
C GLN A 215 -9.70 9.22 -18.36
N ARG A 216 -10.44 9.38 -17.25
CA ARG A 216 -10.64 10.69 -16.60
C ARG A 216 -9.35 11.21 -15.98
N ILE A 217 -8.58 10.34 -15.32
CA ILE A 217 -7.33 10.72 -14.66
C ILE A 217 -6.28 11.09 -15.72
N TYR A 218 -5.95 10.13 -16.60
CA TYR A 218 -4.83 10.19 -17.54
C TYR A 218 -5.17 10.76 -18.92
N GLY A 219 -6.45 11.03 -19.21
CA GLY A 219 -6.94 11.43 -20.54
C GLY A 219 -7.11 10.26 -21.52
N GLN A 220 -6.47 9.12 -21.27
CA GLN A 220 -6.56 7.90 -22.06
C GLN A 220 -6.22 6.67 -21.19
N TYR A 221 -6.62 5.48 -21.63
CA TYR A 221 -6.40 4.24 -20.90
C TYR A 221 -5.21 3.46 -21.48
N HIS A 222 -4.26 3.07 -20.63
CA HIS A 222 -3.01 2.44 -21.04
C HIS A 222 -2.80 1.01 -20.52
N GLY A 223 -3.87 0.39 -19.99
CA GLY A 223 -3.84 -0.96 -19.43
C GLY A 223 -4.04 -1.00 -17.91
N PHE A 224 -4.02 -2.22 -17.36
CA PHE A 224 -4.31 -2.51 -15.94
C PHE A 224 -3.06 -2.58 -15.06
N ARG A 225 -1.86 -2.42 -15.64
CA ARG A 225 -0.57 -2.61 -14.95
C ARG A 225 0.17 -1.30 -14.87
N PHE A 226 1.01 -1.20 -13.84
CA PHE A 226 2.02 -0.16 -13.73
C PHE A 226 2.95 -0.17 -14.96
N ARG A 227 3.32 1.02 -15.43
CA ARG A 227 4.18 1.22 -16.60
C ARG A 227 5.13 2.38 -16.38
N GLN A 228 6.38 2.04 -16.08
CA GLN A 228 7.47 3.01 -15.96
C GLN A 228 7.91 3.56 -17.32
N ASP A 229 7.72 2.79 -18.39
CA ASP A 229 8.05 3.15 -19.77
C ASP A 229 7.12 4.19 -20.39
N LEU A 230 6.09 4.61 -19.64
CA LEU A 230 5.06 5.54 -20.10
C LEU A 230 5.01 6.78 -19.21
N PRO A 231 5.87 7.79 -19.49
CA PRO A 231 5.92 9.01 -18.69
C PRO A 231 4.60 9.79 -18.76
N GLN A 232 4.20 10.32 -17.62
CA GLN A 232 3.01 11.14 -17.41
C GLN A 232 3.43 12.46 -16.75
N PRO A 233 2.78 13.60 -17.04
CA PRO A 233 3.07 14.82 -16.30
C PRO A 233 2.68 14.66 -14.83
N VAL A 234 3.47 15.21 -13.91
CA VAL A 234 3.21 15.09 -12.46
C VAL A 234 1.85 15.66 -12.04
N SER A 235 1.24 16.53 -12.86
CA SER A 235 -0.12 17.05 -12.64
C SER A 235 -1.19 15.96 -12.57
N ILE A 236 -0.90 14.77 -13.08
CA ILE A 236 -1.75 13.58 -12.95
C ILE A 236 -1.85 13.09 -11.50
N VAL A 237 -0.79 13.26 -10.70
CA VAL A 237 -0.78 12.83 -9.29
C VAL A 237 -1.93 13.49 -8.54
N GLY A 238 -2.12 14.80 -8.71
CA GLY A 238 -3.24 15.52 -8.09
C GLY A 238 -4.62 15.00 -8.51
N ARG A 239 -4.81 14.65 -9.78
CA ARG A 239 -6.07 14.07 -10.27
C ARG A 239 -6.34 12.69 -9.68
N LEU A 240 -5.29 11.89 -9.53
CA LEU A 240 -5.41 10.58 -8.89
C LEU A 240 -5.71 10.74 -7.40
N ASP A 241 -5.05 11.65 -6.69
CA ASP A 241 -5.31 11.92 -5.28
C ASP A 241 -6.77 12.35 -5.06
N ASP A 242 -7.30 13.20 -5.94
CA ASP A 242 -8.71 13.60 -5.94
C ASP A 242 -9.65 12.38 -6.11
N GLU A 243 -9.31 11.46 -7.02
CA GLU A 243 -10.09 10.25 -7.26
C GLU A 243 -9.99 9.26 -6.09
N VAL A 244 -8.80 9.07 -5.52
CA VAL A 244 -8.59 8.25 -4.31
C VAL A 244 -9.39 8.82 -3.14
N ALA A 245 -9.37 10.15 -2.96
CA ALA A 245 -10.18 10.82 -1.95
C ALA A 245 -11.68 10.61 -2.22
N ARG A 246 -12.13 10.63 -3.48
CA ARG A 246 -13.51 10.30 -3.86
C ARG A 246 -13.87 8.86 -3.49
N VAL A 247 -13.02 7.89 -3.80
CA VAL A 247 -13.22 6.47 -3.44
C VAL A 247 -13.37 6.32 -1.93
N LYS A 248 -12.42 6.87 -1.16
CA LYS A 248 -12.45 6.81 0.31
C LYS A 248 -13.75 7.39 0.89
N ARG A 249 -14.22 8.53 0.36
CA ARG A 249 -15.49 9.14 0.79
C ARG A 249 -16.72 8.27 0.50
N ARG A 250 -16.69 7.47 -0.57
CA ARG A 250 -17.80 6.57 -0.92
C ARG A 250 -17.77 5.26 -0.14
N ALA A 251 -16.58 4.76 0.20
CA ALA A 251 -16.42 3.56 1.04
C ALA A 251 -16.84 3.77 2.50
N GLY A 252 -16.83 5.03 2.99
CA GLY A 252 -17.27 5.36 4.35
C GLY A 252 -18.76 5.69 4.50
N ARG A 253 -19.57 5.53 3.44
CA ARG A 253 -21.02 5.76 3.46
C ARG A 253 -21.75 4.43 3.54
#